data_AF-A0A931F2K2-F1
#
_entry.id   AF-A0A931F2K2-F1
#
_cell.length_a   1.000
_cell.length_b   1.000
_cell.length_c   1.000
_cell.angle_alpha   90.00
_cell.angle_beta   90.00
_cell.angle_gamma   90.00
#
_symmetry.space_group_name_H-M   'P 1'
#
loop_
_entity.id
_entity.type
_entity.pdbx_description
1 polymer ?
#
loop_
_entity_poly.entity_id
_entity_poly.type
_entity_poly.pdbx_seq_one_letter_code
_entity_poly.pdbx_strand_id
1 'polypeptide(L)'
;MALTTNYLQDLSRVRVEGTSIVGSTVTVEKSTDGVTWSLVRGGSSVAVFGGAFTLDDYEFPAGIEVTYRVGSETSSVTVNLTTVWIKAILHPFLNRPATVVDWSSVGREFRGGVFPVVGRSFPVSVTDLRGARRYTLEVATHSPTAAEDLDYLLASGGPVFIHTPADSSIPGVYAVIVGSDERRAAMRSDRRIFTLELQEVAKPGVDVVGATTIWQSIVNEYVSWNEVITEFATWADVLDSTSDASSVIVQ
;
A
#
# COMPACT_ATOMS: atom_id res chain seq x y z
N MET A 1 -24.86 -2.07 18.31
CA MET A 1 -23.77 -2.31 17.36
C MET A 1 -22.61 -1.44 17.82
N ALA A 2 -21.37 -1.91 17.69
CA ALA A 2 -20.20 -1.10 18.02
C ALA A 2 -19.23 -1.18 16.85
N LEU A 3 -18.67 -0.03 16.46
CA LEU A 3 -17.65 0.11 15.43
C LEU A 3 -16.38 0.68 16.07
N THR A 4 -15.26 -0.03 15.92
CA THR A 4 -13.95 0.38 16.44
C THR A 4 -12.95 0.52 15.32
N THR A 5 -12.06 1.50 15.43
CA THR A 5 -10.98 1.74 14.47
C THR A 5 -9.65 1.78 15.20
N ASN A 6 -8.73 0.90 14.84
CA ASN A 6 -7.43 0.77 15.48
C ASN A 6 -6.32 0.87 14.43
N TYR A 7 -5.31 1.72 14.67
CA TYR A 7 -4.12 1.73 13.83
C TYR A 7 -3.17 0.60 14.24
N LEU A 8 -2.83 -0.26 13.29
CA LEU A 8 -1.84 -1.33 13.45
C LEU A 8 -0.58 -0.96 12.68
N GLN A 9 0.53 -0.81 13.41
CA GLN A 9 1.80 -0.34 12.86
C GLN A 9 2.58 -1.41 12.09
N ASP A 10 2.22 -2.68 12.25
CA ASP A 10 2.89 -3.84 11.63
C ASP A 10 2.92 -3.74 10.11
N LEU A 11 1.76 -3.47 9.50
CA LEU A 11 1.59 -3.32 8.05
C LEU A 11 1.13 -1.92 7.65
N SER A 12 1.16 -0.98 8.61
CA SER A 12 0.57 0.36 8.50
C SER A 12 -0.86 0.30 7.96
N ARG A 13 -1.79 -0.17 8.79
CA ARG A 13 -3.21 -0.30 8.43
C ARG A 13 -4.11 0.26 9.51
N VAL A 14 -5.27 0.76 9.12
CA VAL A 14 -6.37 1.00 10.06
C VAL A 14 -7.28 -0.21 9.99
N ARG A 15 -7.37 -0.94 11.08
CA ARG A 15 -8.32 -2.03 11.26
C ARG A 15 -9.65 -1.47 11.71
N VAL A 16 -10.70 -1.77 10.95
CA VAL A 16 -12.09 -1.44 11.20
C VAL A 16 -12.81 -2.70 11.64
N GLU A 17 -13.37 -2.70 12.85
CA GLU A 17 -14.04 -3.86 13.43
C GLU A 17 -15.45 -3.49 13.85
N GLY A 18 -16.41 -4.35 13.52
CA GLY A 18 -17.80 -4.20 13.93
C GLY A 18 -18.29 -5.41 14.72
N THR A 19 -19.11 -5.19 15.74
CA THR A 19 -19.77 -6.27 16.50
C THR A 19 -21.27 -6.02 16.65
N SER A 20 -22.01 -7.10 16.94
CA SER A 20 -23.48 -7.09 17.00
C SER A 20 -24.12 -6.61 15.70
N ILE A 21 -23.55 -7.03 14.57
CA ILE A 21 -23.99 -6.74 13.21
C ILE A 21 -25.11 -7.71 12.83
N VAL A 22 -26.20 -7.18 12.27
CA VAL A 22 -27.28 -7.98 11.71
C VAL A 22 -27.08 -8.10 10.20
N GLY A 23 -27.14 -9.32 9.68
CA GLY A 23 -26.96 -9.62 8.25
C GLY A 23 -25.73 -10.47 7.97
N SER A 24 -25.54 -10.81 6.69
CA SER A 24 -24.41 -11.63 6.23
C SER A 24 -23.26 -10.81 5.65
N THR A 25 -23.50 -9.55 5.27
CA THR A 25 -22.51 -8.65 4.70
C THR A 25 -22.76 -7.21 5.13
N VAL A 26 -21.71 -6.39 5.11
CA VAL A 26 -21.77 -4.95 5.34
C VAL A 26 -20.99 -4.17 4.29
N THR A 27 -21.38 -2.91 4.10
CA THR A 27 -20.60 -1.93 3.36
C THR A 27 -19.87 -1.02 4.34
N VAL A 28 -18.56 -0.87 4.15
CA VAL A 28 -17.68 -0.01 4.95
C VAL A 28 -17.21 1.15 4.09
N GLU A 29 -17.51 2.35 4.54
CA GLU A 29 -17.12 3.60 3.89
C GLU A 29 -16.25 4.44 4.82
N LYS A 30 -15.49 5.36 4.25
CA LYS A 30 -14.70 6.35 4.97
C LYS A 30 -14.90 7.76 4.43
N SER A 31 -14.68 8.74 5.30
CA SER A 31 -14.75 10.16 5.01
C SER A 31 -13.69 10.94 5.78
N THR A 32 -13.19 12.04 5.20
CA THR A 32 -12.28 12.99 5.85
C THR A 32 -12.94 14.33 6.14
N ASP A 33 -14.20 14.52 5.72
CA ASP A 33 -14.96 15.76 5.87
C ASP A 33 -16.34 15.54 6.52
N GLY A 34 -16.72 14.29 6.78
CA GLY A 34 -18.03 13.86 7.28
C GLY A 34 -19.17 13.94 6.26
N VAL A 35 -18.91 14.43 5.04
CA VAL A 35 -19.91 14.73 4.01
C VAL A 35 -19.75 13.81 2.80
N THR A 36 -18.53 13.71 2.30
CA THR A 36 -18.18 12.88 1.15
C THR A 36 -17.70 11.53 1.65
N TRP A 37 -18.44 10.49 1.28
CA TRP A 37 -18.14 9.11 1.66
C TRP A 37 -17.62 8.33 0.47
N SER A 38 -16.58 7.56 0.71
CA SER A 38 -15.95 6.69 -0.29
C SER A 38 -15.79 5.28 0.27
N LEU A 39 -15.89 4.28 -0.60
CA LEU A 39 -15.66 2.89 -0.19
C LEU A 39 -14.23 2.70 0.32
N VAL A 40 -14.09 2.02 1.45
CA VAL A 40 -12.81 1.40 1.82
C VAL A 40 -12.52 0.29 0.80
N ARG A 41 -11.25 0.08 0.43
CA ARG A 41 -10.85 -1.02 -0.46
C ARG A 41 -11.32 -2.36 0.13
N GLY A 42 -12.02 -3.17 -0.67
CA GLY A 42 -12.69 -4.40 -0.19
C GLY A 42 -13.93 -4.18 0.68
N GLY A 43 -14.32 -2.93 0.94
CA GLY A 43 -15.41 -2.55 1.82
C GLY A 43 -16.81 -2.62 1.20
N SER A 44 -16.99 -3.04 -0.05
CA SER A 44 -18.32 -3.06 -0.69
C SER A 44 -19.24 -4.15 -0.12
N SER A 45 -18.69 -5.31 0.25
CA SER A 45 -19.42 -6.48 0.72
C SER A 45 -18.57 -7.31 1.69
N VAL A 46 -18.25 -6.73 2.85
CA VAL A 46 -17.44 -7.40 3.89
C VAL A 46 -18.30 -8.46 4.56
N ALA A 47 -17.83 -9.70 4.62
CA ALA A 47 -18.55 -10.80 5.23
C ALA A 47 -18.69 -10.60 6.75
N VAL A 48 -19.86 -10.95 7.29
CA VAL A 48 -20.16 -10.92 8.72
C VAL A 48 -20.23 -12.35 9.25
N PHE A 49 -19.38 -12.68 10.21
CA PHE A 49 -19.34 -13.99 10.86
C PHE A 49 -19.60 -13.84 12.36
N GLY A 50 -20.55 -14.60 12.91
CA GLY A 50 -20.91 -14.50 14.34
C GLY A 50 -21.40 -13.12 14.77
N GLY A 51 -21.94 -12.31 13.84
CA GLY A 51 -22.33 -10.93 14.10
C GLY A 51 -21.16 -9.96 14.21
N ALA A 52 -19.97 -10.32 13.72
CA ALA A 52 -18.79 -9.46 13.66
C ALA A 52 -18.16 -9.44 12.25
N PHE A 53 -17.41 -8.38 11.96
CA PHE A 53 -16.54 -8.30 10.77
C PHE A 53 -15.25 -7.55 11.11
N THR A 54 -14.24 -7.78 10.28
CA THR A 54 -12.96 -7.06 10.29
C THR A 54 -12.63 -6.62 8.87
N LEU A 55 -12.15 -5.38 8.70
CA LEU A 55 -11.66 -4.86 7.43
C LEU A 55 -10.42 -3.99 7.67
N ASP A 56 -9.38 -4.16 6.86
CA ASP A 56 -8.17 -3.36 6.95
C ASP A 56 -8.09 -2.30 5.83
N ASP A 57 -7.90 -1.04 6.22
CA ASP A 57 -7.64 0.07 5.31
C ASP A 57 -6.14 0.42 5.29
N TYR A 58 -5.50 0.11 4.17
CA TYR A 58 -4.07 0.41 3.95
C TYR A 58 -3.82 1.81 3.35
N GLU A 59 -4.89 2.51 2.96
CA GLU A 59 -4.87 3.75 2.16
C GLU A 59 -5.52 4.93 2.92
N PHE A 60 -5.38 4.97 4.24
CA PHE A 60 -5.80 6.12 5.05
C PHE A 60 -4.87 7.33 4.79
N PRO A 61 -5.36 8.57 4.79
CA PRO A 61 -4.51 9.77 4.76
C PRO A 61 -3.82 10.00 6.10
N ALA A 62 -2.49 10.09 6.11
CA ALA A 62 -1.73 10.45 7.31
C ALA A 62 -2.05 11.87 7.80
N GLY A 63 -2.11 12.06 9.12
CA GLY A 63 -2.31 13.36 9.80
C GLY A 63 -3.72 13.95 9.68
N ILE A 64 -4.65 13.25 9.02
CA ILE A 64 -6.03 13.68 8.85
C ILE A 64 -6.94 12.71 9.60
N GLU A 65 -7.94 13.23 10.31
CA GLU A 65 -8.97 12.39 10.93
C GLU A 65 -9.79 11.70 9.83
N VAL A 66 -9.90 10.39 9.93
CA VAL A 66 -10.71 9.57 9.03
C VAL A 66 -11.86 8.99 9.84
N THR A 67 -13.09 9.31 9.43
CA THR A 67 -14.30 8.69 9.98
C THR A 67 -14.71 7.52 9.09
N TYR A 68 -14.82 6.35 9.69
CA TYR A 68 -15.35 5.13 9.07
C TYR A 68 -16.82 4.97 9.47
N ARG A 69 -17.63 4.39 8.58
CA ARG A 69 -19.03 4.05 8.89
C ARG A 69 -19.45 2.70 8.36
N VAL A 70 -20.43 2.12 9.06
CA VAL A 70 -21.26 1.00 8.61
C VAL A 70 -22.71 1.32 8.95
N GLY A 71 -23.51 1.65 7.93
CA GLY A 71 -24.86 2.18 8.14
C GLY A 71 -24.82 3.52 8.91
N SER A 72 -25.45 3.56 10.08
CA SER A 72 -25.46 4.74 10.97
C SER A 72 -24.34 4.77 12.00
N GLU A 73 -23.60 3.68 12.18
CA GLU A 73 -22.53 3.59 13.17
C GLU A 73 -21.24 4.18 12.59
N THR A 74 -20.51 4.93 13.41
CA THR A 74 -19.29 5.61 13.00
C THR A 74 -18.16 5.43 14.02
N SER A 75 -16.91 5.46 13.55
CA SER A 75 -15.71 5.46 14.37
C SER A 75 -14.63 6.26 13.66
N SER A 76 -13.81 7.02 14.39
CA SER A 76 -12.79 7.88 13.79
C SER A 76 -11.41 7.55 14.33
N VAL A 77 -10.40 7.73 13.47
CA VAL A 77 -8.99 7.64 13.86
C VAL A 77 -8.17 8.68 13.12
N THR A 78 -7.19 9.28 13.80
CA THR A 78 -6.16 10.12 13.18
C THR A 78 -4.83 9.39 13.29
N VAL A 79 -4.22 9.05 12.15
CA VAL A 79 -2.95 8.33 12.13
C VAL A 79 -1.80 9.27 11.74
N ASN A 80 -0.87 9.48 12.66
CA ASN A 80 0.34 10.26 12.40
C ASN A 80 1.50 9.32 12.04
N LEU A 81 1.83 9.25 10.75
CA LEU A 81 3.02 8.51 10.31
C LEU A 81 4.29 9.28 10.65
N THR A 82 5.30 8.57 11.15
CA THR A 82 6.63 9.12 11.43
C THR A 82 7.67 8.80 10.35
N THR A 83 7.34 7.87 9.45
CA THR A 83 8.22 7.43 8.36
C THR A 83 7.42 7.20 7.09
N VAL A 84 8.10 7.21 5.94
CA VAL A 84 7.52 6.80 4.66
C VAL A 84 7.32 5.28 4.67
N TRP A 85 6.22 4.82 4.06
CA TRP A 85 5.93 3.42 3.82
C TRP A 85 5.88 3.12 2.33
N ILE A 86 6.42 1.98 1.91
CA ILE A 86 6.20 1.43 0.58
C ILE A 86 5.20 0.28 0.76
N LYS A 87 4.00 0.44 0.20
CA LYS A 87 2.91 -0.51 0.38
C LYS A 87 2.57 -1.24 -0.90
N ALA A 88 2.61 -2.56 -0.89
CA ALA A 88 2.17 -3.38 -2.02
C ALA A 88 0.65 -3.59 -1.92
N ILE A 89 -0.11 -3.06 -2.88
CA ILE A 89 -1.58 -3.05 -2.81
C ILE A 89 -2.17 -4.46 -2.83
N LEU A 90 -1.60 -5.35 -3.65
CA LEU A 90 -2.05 -6.73 -3.81
C LEU A 90 -1.54 -7.67 -2.71
N HIS A 91 -0.42 -7.30 -2.07
CA HIS A 91 0.27 -8.14 -1.08
C HIS A 91 0.62 -7.33 0.16
N PRO A 92 -0.37 -6.94 1.00
CA PRO A 92 -0.10 -6.06 2.13
C PRO A 92 0.89 -6.61 3.16
N PHE A 93 1.11 -7.94 3.20
CA PHE A 93 2.17 -8.55 4.02
C PHE A 93 3.59 -8.14 3.61
N LEU A 94 3.76 -7.59 2.40
CA LEU A 94 5.00 -6.98 1.93
C LEU A 94 5.13 -5.51 2.32
N ASN A 95 4.13 -4.88 2.93
CA ASN A 95 4.25 -3.46 3.33
C ASN A 95 5.42 -3.27 4.28
N ARG A 96 6.34 -2.34 3.96
CA ARG A 96 7.51 -2.03 4.80
C ARG A 96 7.65 -0.53 5.05
N PRO A 97 8.11 -0.13 6.25
CA PRO A 97 8.60 1.23 6.47
C PRO A 97 9.93 1.42 5.73
N ALA A 98 10.10 2.56 5.09
CA ALA A 98 11.30 2.91 4.34
C ALA A 98 12.02 4.11 4.97
N THR A 99 13.31 3.95 5.26
CA THR A 99 14.17 5.08 5.63
C THR A 99 14.61 5.80 4.36
N VAL A 100 13.97 6.91 4.03
CA VAL A 100 14.34 7.69 2.83
C VAL A 100 15.66 8.42 3.06
N VAL A 101 16.58 8.27 2.11
CA VAL A 101 17.90 8.93 2.09
C VAL A 101 17.85 10.21 1.28
N ASP A 102 17.31 10.12 0.07
CA ASP A 102 17.19 11.24 -0.88
C ASP A 102 16.07 10.96 -1.91
N TRP A 103 15.69 11.96 -2.68
CA TRP A 103 14.75 11.81 -3.81
C TRP A 103 14.98 12.89 -4.86
N SER A 104 14.84 12.55 -6.14
CA SER A 104 15.06 13.52 -7.23
C SER A 104 13.91 14.53 -7.36
N SER A 105 14.16 15.63 -8.07
CA SER A 105 13.08 16.51 -8.52
C SER A 105 12.02 15.73 -9.32
N VAL A 106 10.74 16.10 -9.18
CA VAL A 106 9.65 15.50 -9.94
C VAL A 106 9.64 15.99 -11.38
N GLY A 107 9.93 15.11 -12.32
CA GLY A 107 9.81 15.35 -13.76
C GLY A 107 8.45 14.92 -14.31
N ARG A 108 8.07 15.48 -15.47
CA ARG A 108 6.99 14.96 -16.31
C ARG A 108 7.43 14.95 -17.76
N GLU A 109 7.37 13.79 -18.40
CA GLU A 109 7.72 13.66 -19.80
C GLU A 109 6.76 14.51 -20.67
N PHE A 110 7.32 15.25 -21.62
CA PHE A 110 6.53 16.01 -22.58
C PHE A 110 6.30 15.16 -23.83
N ARG A 111 5.03 14.95 -24.21
CA ARG A 111 4.64 14.21 -25.41
C ARG A 111 4.28 15.12 -26.57
N GLY A 112 5.12 16.12 -26.81
CA GLY A 112 4.91 17.07 -27.90
C GLY A 112 6.18 17.37 -28.67
N GLY A 113 6.03 18.17 -29.71
CA GLY A 113 7.12 18.57 -30.59
C GLY A 113 7.05 20.05 -30.92
N VAL A 114 8.21 20.64 -31.20
CA VAL A 114 8.32 21.99 -31.76
C VAL A 114 8.95 21.84 -33.13
N PHE A 115 8.19 22.17 -34.17
CA PHE A 115 8.56 21.97 -35.57
C PHE A 115 8.93 23.32 -36.20
N PRO A 116 10.20 23.55 -36.56
CA PRO A 116 10.54 24.69 -37.39
C PRO A 116 9.98 24.46 -38.80
N VAL A 117 9.11 25.34 -39.26
CA VAL A 117 8.49 25.24 -40.60
C VAL A 117 9.16 26.27 -41.51
N VAL A 118 9.70 25.81 -42.64
CA VAL A 118 10.33 26.68 -43.64
C VAL A 118 9.36 27.76 -44.08
N GLY A 119 9.81 29.02 -44.11
CA GLY A 119 8.99 30.17 -44.46
C GLY A 119 8.18 30.76 -43.29
N ARG A 120 8.31 30.23 -42.06
CA ARG A 120 7.76 30.86 -40.85
C ARG A 120 8.86 31.47 -39.99
N SER A 121 8.56 32.62 -39.40
CA SER A 121 9.44 33.28 -38.40
C SER A 121 9.39 32.61 -37.02
N PHE A 122 8.34 31.83 -36.74
CA PHE A 122 8.16 31.11 -35.48
C PHE A 122 7.81 29.63 -35.75
N PRO A 123 8.32 28.69 -34.94
CA PRO A 123 8.01 27.28 -35.08
C PRO A 123 6.55 26.99 -34.72
N VAL A 124 6.04 25.86 -35.21
CA VAL A 124 4.72 25.33 -34.83
C VAL A 124 4.92 24.35 -33.68
N SER A 125 4.20 24.53 -32.58
CA SER A 125 4.20 23.60 -31.46
C SER A 125 2.99 22.66 -31.53
N VAL A 126 3.25 21.36 -31.41
CA VAL A 126 2.23 20.34 -31.17
C VAL A 126 2.31 19.97 -29.70
N THR A 127 1.25 20.28 -28.96
CA THR A 127 1.15 20.02 -27.53
C THR A 127 0.18 18.88 -27.25
N ASP A 128 0.57 17.97 -26.37
CA ASP A 128 -0.30 16.97 -25.75
C ASP A 128 -0.26 17.14 -24.22
N LEU A 129 -1.08 16.38 -23.50
CA LEU A 129 -1.02 16.28 -22.05
C LEU A 129 0.37 15.82 -21.61
N ARG A 130 0.86 16.42 -20.51
CA ARG A 130 2.10 15.99 -19.87
C ARG A 130 1.94 14.53 -19.39
N GLY A 131 3.02 13.76 -19.50
CA GLY A 131 3.07 12.40 -18.97
C GLY A 131 2.97 12.36 -17.45
N ALA A 132 2.92 11.14 -16.91
CA ALA A 132 2.95 10.87 -15.49
C ALA A 132 4.17 11.51 -14.80
N ARG A 133 4.04 11.80 -13.51
CA ARG A 133 5.20 12.20 -12.70
C ARG A 133 6.21 11.05 -12.64
N ARG A 134 7.49 11.40 -12.77
CA ARG A 134 8.61 10.48 -12.57
C ARG A 134 9.63 11.11 -11.63
N TYR A 135 10.17 10.32 -10.72
CA TYR A 135 11.26 10.70 -9.83
C TYR A 135 11.94 9.46 -9.26
N THR A 136 13.14 9.61 -8.74
CA THR A 136 13.82 8.55 -7.99
C THR A 136 13.59 8.73 -6.50
N LEU A 137 13.50 7.61 -5.78
CA LEU A 137 13.46 7.56 -4.32
C LEU A 137 14.62 6.67 -3.84
N GLU A 138 15.57 7.24 -3.10
CA GLU A 138 16.62 6.45 -2.46
C GLU A 138 16.15 6.02 -1.07
N VAL A 139 16.09 4.71 -0.82
CA VAL A 139 15.70 4.13 0.46
C VAL A 139 16.83 3.28 1.04
N ALA A 140 17.01 3.36 2.35
CA ALA A 140 17.98 2.56 3.07
C ALA A 140 17.33 1.46 3.89
N THR A 141 17.96 0.28 3.89
CA THR A 141 17.64 -0.84 4.77
C THR A 141 18.77 -1.04 5.79
N HIS A 142 18.43 -1.35 7.05
CA HIS A 142 19.41 -1.40 8.15
C HIS A 142 19.97 -2.80 8.43
N SER A 143 19.46 -3.83 7.75
CA SER A 143 19.90 -5.22 7.89
C SER A 143 19.82 -5.97 6.54
N PRO A 144 20.53 -7.10 6.39
CA PRO A 144 20.41 -7.94 5.19
C PRO A 144 18.99 -8.48 4.99
N THR A 145 18.33 -8.92 6.07
CA THR A 145 16.93 -9.38 6.03
C THR A 145 15.99 -8.28 5.55
N ALA A 146 16.15 -7.04 6.02
CA ALA A 146 15.33 -5.93 5.54
C ALA A 146 15.61 -5.58 4.06
N ALA A 147 16.82 -5.84 3.57
CA ALA A 147 17.15 -5.70 2.14
C ALA A 147 16.47 -6.80 1.31
N GLU A 148 16.52 -8.04 1.78
CA GLU A 148 15.85 -9.20 1.15
C GLU A 148 14.32 -9.04 1.13
N ASP A 149 13.73 -8.58 2.23
CA ASP A 149 12.31 -8.24 2.32
C ASP A 149 11.88 -7.18 1.30
N LEU A 150 12.72 -6.14 1.13
CA LEU A 150 12.45 -5.11 0.12
C LEU A 150 12.60 -5.69 -1.28
N ASP A 151 13.56 -6.58 -1.52
CA ASP A 151 13.71 -7.29 -2.78
C ASP A 151 12.48 -8.15 -3.11
N TYR A 152 11.90 -8.85 -2.13
CA TYR A 152 10.61 -9.55 -2.30
C TYR A 152 9.47 -8.61 -2.69
N LEU A 153 9.39 -7.42 -2.07
CA LEU A 153 8.43 -6.39 -2.49
C LEU A 153 8.67 -5.97 -3.94
N LEU A 154 9.92 -5.72 -4.33
CA LEU A 154 10.28 -5.30 -5.68
C LEU A 154 9.98 -6.39 -6.72
N ALA A 155 10.25 -7.65 -6.38
CA ALA A 155 9.98 -8.82 -7.22
C ALA A 155 8.48 -9.03 -7.49
N SER A 156 7.59 -8.54 -6.61
CA SER A 156 6.14 -8.65 -6.82
C SER A 156 5.64 -7.89 -8.07
N GLY A 157 6.36 -6.86 -8.52
CA GLY A 157 6.10 -6.11 -9.76
C GLY A 157 4.78 -5.32 -9.82
N GLY A 158 3.96 -5.35 -8.76
CA GLY A 158 2.67 -4.67 -8.71
C GLY A 158 2.78 -3.17 -8.44
N PRO A 159 1.69 -2.40 -8.64
CA PRO A 159 1.62 -1.02 -8.18
C PRO A 159 1.80 -0.93 -6.65
N VAL A 160 2.62 0.02 -6.24
CA VAL A 160 2.86 0.35 -4.83
C VAL A 160 2.20 1.69 -4.48
N PHE A 161 1.86 1.87 -3.20
CA PHE A 161 1.50 3.16 -2.64
C PHE A 161 2.64 3.67 -1.78
N ILE A 162 3.22 4.80 -2.20
CA ILE A 162 4.22 5.54 -1.43
C ILE A 162 3.43 6.39 -0.44
N HIS A 163 3.34 5.90 0.80
CA HIS A 163 2.56 6.57 1.85
C HIS A 163 3.49 7.39 2.72
N THR A 164 3.38 8.72 2.62
CA THR A 164 4.25 9.66 3.29
C THR A 164 3.58 10.28 4.53
N PRO A 165 4.36 10.68 5.55
CA PRO A 165 3.85 11.54 6.62
C PRO A 165 3.20 12.82 6.10
N ALA A 166 2.23 13.36 6.84
CA ALA A 166 1.47 14.55 6.45
C ALA A 166 2.36 15.77 6.15
N ASP A 167 3.43 15.95 6.92
CA ASP A 167 4.37 17.07 6.79
C ASP A 167 5.55 16.75 5.86
N SER A 168 5.53 15.62 5.16
CA SER A 168 6.61 15.22 4.26
C SER A 168 6.59 16.04 2.97
N SER A 169 7.77 16.50 2.54
CA SER A 169 7.93 17.08 1.19
C SER A 169 7.89 16.03 0.08
N ILE A 170 7.97 14.75 0.42
CA ILE A 170 7.93 13.65 -0.54
C ILE A 170 6.47 13.44 -0.97
N PRO A 171 6.18 13.38 -2.28
CA PRO A 171 4.84 13.13 -2.77
C PRO A 171 4.32 11.75 -2.31
N GLY A 172 3.13 11.71 -1.72
CA GLY A 172 2.37 10.48 -1.54
C GLY A 172 1.63 10.11 -2.83
N VAL A 173 1.99 8.99 -3.46
CA VAL A 173 1.47 8.62 -4.79
C VAL A 173 1.33 7.10 -4.94
N TYR A 174 0.43 6.68 -5.84
CA TYR A 174 0.49 5.34 -6.41
C TYR A 174 1.55 5.35 -7.51
N ALA A 175 2.46 4.39 -7.47
CA ALA A 175 3.55 4.30 -8.42
C ALA A 175 3.79 2.85 -8.87
N VAL A 176 4.36 2.70 -10.04
CA VAL A 176 5.07 1.47 -10.44
C VAL A 176 6.56 1.76 -10.31
N ILE A 177 7.31 0.80 -9.78
CA ILE A 177 8.77 0.85 -9.71
C ILE A 177 9.29 0.31 -11.04
N VAL A 178 9.78 1.20 -11.90
CA VAL A 178 10.19 0.87 -13.27
C VAL A 178 11.60 0.25 -13.30
N GLY A 179 12.44 0.64 -12.35
CA GLY A 179 13.79 0.12 -12.17
C GLY A 179 14.23 0.27 -10.72
N SER A 180 15.15 -0.59 -10.31
CA SER A 180 15.82 -0.53 -9.01
C SER A 180 17.31 -0.81 -9.18
N ASP A 181 18.13 -0.08 -8.43
CA ASP A 181 19.56 -0.35 -8.28
C ASP A 181 19.87 -0.52 -6.79
N GLU A 182 20.61 -1.58 -6.43
CA GLU A 182 21.06 -1.82 -5.05
C GLU A 182 22.56 -1.53 -4.94
N ARG A 183 22.91 -0.70 -3.96
CA ARG A 183 24.31 -0.50 -3.56
C ARG A 183 24.52 -0.65 -2.06
N ARG A 184 25.74 -1.01 -1.67
CA ARG A 184 26.16 -0.96 -0.27
C ARG A 184 26.45 0.47 0.15
N ALA A 185 26.06 0.85 1.37
CA ALA A 185 26.42 2.16 1.92
C ALA A 185 27.95 2.30 2.12
N ALA A 186 28.62 1.19 2.47
CA ALA A 186 30.07 1.06 2.50
C ALA A 186 30.45 -0.41 2.30
N MET A 187 31.70 -0.70 1.92
CA MET A 187 32.15 -2.06 1.56
C MET A 187 31.86 -3.14 2.62
N ARG A 188 31.98 -2.77 3.91
CA ARG A 188 31.73 -3.65 5.07
C ARG A 188 30.39 -3.41 5.78
N SER A 189 29.54 -2.54 5.23
CA SER A 189 28.25 -2.25 5.85
C SER A 189 27.21 -3.28 5.42
N ASP A 190 26.36 -3.67 6.35
CA ASP A 190 25.15 -4.45 6.06
C ASP A 190 24.01 -3.56 5.54
N ARG A 191 24.13 -2.24 5.69
CA ARG A 191 23.18 -1.28 5.15
C ARG A 191 23.21 -1.31 3.61
N ARG A 192 22.04 -1.45 3.01
CA ARG A 192 21.83 -1.28 1.56
C ARG A 192 21.08 0.00 1.28
N ILE A 193 21.36 0.58 0.12
CA ILE A 193 20.64 1.72 -0.42
C ILE A 193 20.08 1.26 -1.76
N PHE A 194 18.77 1.37 -1.91
CA PHE A 194 18.04 1.09 -3.13
C PHE A 194 17.62 2.40 -3.77
N THR A 195 17.98 2.60 -5.03
CA THR A 195 17.48 3.70 -5.85
C THR A 195 16.29 3.20 -6.64
N LEU A 196 15.09 3.68 -6.31
CA LEU A 196 13.83 3.25 -6.94
C LEU A 196 13.39 4.27 -7.98
N GLU A 197 13.25 3.87 -9.25
CA GLU A 197 12.70 4.71 -10.30
C GLU A 197 11.17 4.64 -10.29
N LEU A 198 10.51 5.68 -9.78
CA LEU A 198 9.07 5.71 -9.60
C LEU A 198 8.39 6.39 -10.78
N GLN A 199 7.34 5.76 -11.31
CA GLN A 199 6.39 6.36 -12.23
C GLN A 199 5.00 6.38 -11.60
N GLU A 200 4.43 7.57 -11.42
CA GLU A 200 3.08 7.73 -10.89
C GLU A 200 2.05 7.04 -11.81
N VAL A 201 1.12 6.30 -11.21
CA VAL A 201 0.02 5.62 -11.91
C VAL A 201 -1.32 5.99 -11.27
N ALA A 202 -2.40 5.69 -11.98
CA ALA A 202 -3.74 5.83 -11.41
C ALA A 202 -3.90 4.92 -10.19
N LYS A 203 -4.66 5.39 -9.19
CA LYS A 203 -5.07 4.58 -8.05
C LYS A 203 -5.76 3.29 -8.55
N PRO A 204 -5.32 2.09 -8.13
CA PRO A 204 -6.03 0.86 -8.44
C PRO A 204 -7.47 0.92 -7.94
N GLY A 205 -8.40 0.38 -8.73
CA GLY A 205 -9.83 0.32 -8.38
C GLY A 205 -10.07 -0.31 -7.01
N VAL A 206 -11.09 0.12 -6.28
CA VAL A 206 -11.36 -0.33 -4.89
C VAL A 206 -11.71 -1.81 -4.76
N ASP A 207 -12.00 -2.46 -5.88
CA ASP A 207 -12.23 -3.88 -6.09
C ASP A 207 -10.93 -4.72 -6.09
N VAL A 208 -9.78 -4.08 -6.30
CA VAL A 208 -8.48 -4.73 -6.17
C VAL A 208 -8.17 -4.89 -4.68
N VAL A 209 -8.43 -6.06 -4.10
CA VAL A 209 -8.22 -6.33 -2.67
C VAL A 209 -6.93 -7.13 -2.48
N GLY A 210 -6.07 -6.66 -1.58
CA GLY A 210 -4.85 -7.37 -1.21
C GLY A 210 -5.14 -8.48 -0.19
N ALA A 211 -4.31 -9.52 -0.18
CA ALA A 211 -4.39 -10.60 0.80
C ALA A 211 -3.17 -10.54 1.73
N THR A 212 -3.38 -10.58 3.04
CA THR A 212 -2.30 -10.68 4.06
C THR A 212 -1.75 -12.10 4.18
N THR A 213 -2.58 -13.10 3.85
CA THR A 213 -2.18 -14.49 3.76
C THR A 213 -2.64 -15.11 2.46
N ILE A 214 -1.80 -15.97 1.88
CA ILE A 214 -2.15 -16.80 0.73
C ILE A 214 -2.15 -18.28 1.12
N TRP A 215 -3.03 -19.08 0.51
CA TRP A 215 -3.10 -20.52 0.80
C TRP A 215 -1.78 -21.25 0.57
N GLN A 216 -0.97 -20.79 -0.39
CA GLN A 216 0.35 -21.36 -0.63
C GLN A 216 1.26 -21.20 0.58
N SER A 217 1.19 -20.07 1.31
CA SER A 217 1.96 -19.87 2.54
C SER A 217 1.53 -20.85 3.61
N ILE A 218 0.23 -21.04 3.81
CA ILE A 218 -0.30 -22.00 4.78
C ILE A 218 0.16 -23.43 4.43
N VAL A 219 0.15 -23.80 3.14
CA VAL A 219 0.62 -25.13 2.70
C VAL A 219 2.13 -25.29 2.88
N ASN A 220 2.91 -24.22 2.71
CA ASN A 220 4.36 -24.26 2.88
C ASN A 220 4.78 -24.26 4.35
N GLU A 221 4.04 -23.55 5.21
CA GLU A 221 4.35 -23.37 6.63
C GLU A 221 3.92 -24.56 7.48
N TYR A 222 2.75 -25.14 7.19
CA TYR A 222 2.18 -26.24 7.97
C TYR A 222 2.28 -27.56 7.22
N VAL A 223 2.84 -28.58 7.88
CA VAL A 223 3.03 -29.91 7.30
C VAL A 223 1.69 -30.63 7.11
N SER A 224 0.70 -30.30 7.95
CA SER A 224 -0.63 -30.91 7.87
C SER A 224 -1.76 -29.99 8.30
N TRP A 225 -2.97 -30.29 7.85
CA TRP A 225 -4.19 -29.60 8.31
C TRP A 225 -4.42 -29.70 9.83
N ASN A 226 -3.90 -30.74 10.48
CA ASN A 226 -4.02 -30.87 11.93
C ASN A 226 -3.19 -29.81 12.66
N GLU A 227 -2.05 -29.40 12.10
CA GLU A 227 -1.24 -28.30 12.65
C GLU A 227 -1.97 -26.96 12.48
N VAL A 228 -2.56 -26.71 11.30
CA VAL A 228 -3.38 -25.52 11.04
C VAL A 228 -4.54 -25.40 12.04
N ILE A 229 -5.28 -26.49 12.27
CA ILE A 229 -6.41 -26.52 13.21
C ILE A 229 -5.93 -26.40 14.68
N THR A 230 -4.70 -26.80 14.98
CA THR A 230 -4.13 -26.68 16.34
C THR A 230 -3.65 -25.26 16.60
N GLU A 231 -3.04 -24.61 15.60
CA GLU A 231 -2.52 -23.25 15.70
C GLU A 231 -3.66 -22.21 15.68
N PHE A 232 -4.64 -22.39 14.79
CA PHE A 232 -5.74 -21.45 14.60
C PHE A 232 -7.04 -21.99 15.18
N ALA A 233 -7.60 -21.28 16.15
CA ALA A 233 -8.87 -21.65 16.76
C ALA A 233 -10.04 -21.55 15.77
N THR A 234 -9.95 -20.62 14.81
CA THR A 234 -10.97 -20.36 13.80
C THR A 234 -10.37 -20.05 12.43
N TRP A 235 -11.16 -20.21 11.38
CA TRP A 235 -10.77 -19.76 10.03
C TRP A 235 -10.64 -18.25 9.91
N ALA A 236 -11.27 -17.47 10.80
CA ALA A 236 -11.04 -16.03 10.88
C ALA A 236 -9.60 -15.74 11.31
N ASP A 237 -9.05 -16.51 12.25
CA ASP A 237 -7.65 -16.37 12.69
C ASP A 237 -6.67 -16.69 11.55
N VAL A 238 -7.01 -17.67 10.70
CA VAL A 238 -6.23 -17.98 9.48
C VAL A 238 -6.24 -16.79 8.51
N LEU A 239 -7.40 -16.15 8.30
CA LEU A 239 -7.51 -14.97 7.43
C LEU A 239 -6.77 -13.75 8.00
N ASP A 240 -6.73 -13.61 9.32
CA ASP A 240 -6.00 -12.55 10.02
C ASP A 240 -4.48 -12.78 10.10
N SER A 241 -4.02 -14.00 9.81
CA SER A 241 -2.59 -14.31 9.73
C SER A 241 -1.90 -13.49 8.63
N THR A 242 -0.60 -13.29 8.80
CA THR A 242 0.24 -12.57 7.85
C THR A 242 1.33 -13.50 7.35
N SER A 243 1.39 -13.69 6.03
CA SER A 243 2.41 -14.53 5.39
C SER A 243 3.80 -13.89 5.46
N ASP A 244 4.83 -14.74 5.45
CA ASP A 244 6.21 -14.30 5.28
C ASP A 244 6.44 -13.68 3.89
N ALA A 245 7.35 -12.71 3.78
CA ALA A 245 7.60 -12.04 2.50
C ALA A 245 8.15 -12.98 1.42
N SER A 246 8.90 -14.01 1.81
CA SER A 246 9.42 -15.01 0.87
C SER A 246 8.32 -15.79 0.15
N SER A 247 7.09 -15.81 0.69
CA SER A 247 5.94 -16.49 0.06
C SER A 247 5.51 -15.90 -1.29
N VAL A 248 5.95 -14.69 -1.63
CA VAL A 248 5.65 -14.07 -2.93
C VAL A 248 6.34 -14.78 -4.09
N ILE A 249 7.49 -15.41 -3.83
CA ILE A 249 8.22 -16.17 -4.84
C ILE A 249 7.66 -17.58 -4.87
N VAL A 250 6.81 -17.85 -5.87
CA VAL A 250 6.44 -19.23 -6.21
C VAL A 250 7.63 -19.85 -6.94
N GLN A 251 8.37 -20.73 -6.26
CA GLN A 251 9.44 -21.54 -6.86
C GLN A 251 8.87 -22.65 -7.75
#